data_AF-B6BGS1-F1
#
_entry.id   AF-B6BGS1-F1
#
_cell.length_a   1.000
_cell.length_b   1.000
_cell.length_c   1.000
_cell.angle_alpha   90.00
_cell.angle_beta   90.00
_cell.angle_gamma   90.00
#
_symmetry.space_group_name_H-M   'P 1'
#
loop_
_entity.id
_entity.type
_entity.pdbx_description
1 polymer ?
#
loop_
_entity_poly.entity_id
_entity_poly.type
_entity_poly.pdbx_seq_one_letter_code
_entity_poly.pdbx_strand_id
1 'polypeptide(L)'
;MDLTIIEDEIYKFNRVFFAEVSEAAERCLNFIEQNNLHIPKENYTIVGDFLNTTLRNFRVLDSTFMSSTLKKLNADVKYLKTLYDETIEETHNVKEIFESEFIASSPSFSHFAREVLKAQSIRNPTDEQRKERKKLSAMLLELKDIYYSTFEEIFNDDKKYFLESLMLSLNSKTYYLDRLLWKEATASIVITKHFQVLKIKNKLNTRDYLLYTTGLMRPYTKEYQYLQSCLRIYK
;
A
#
# COMPACT_ATOMS: atom_id res chain seq x y z
N MET A 1 7.86 31.29 15.40
CA MET A 1 6.85 30.75 14.46
C MET A 1 6.02 29.78 15.26
N ASP A 2 4.70 29.82 15.11
CA ASP A 2 3.80 28.91 15.83
C ASP A 2 3.91 27.52 15.19
N LEU A 3 4.24 26.50 15.99
CA LEU A 3 4.36 25.12 15.52
C LEU A 3 3.06 24.63 14.88
N THR A 4 1.91 25.13 15.36
CA THR A 4 0.59 24.79 14.83
C THR A 4 0.44 25.15 13.34
N ILE A 5 1.09 26.22 12.86
CA ILE A 5 1.04 26.58 11.44
C ILE A 5 1.79 25.55 10.58
N ILE A 6 2.92 25.07 11.08
CA ILE A 6 3.75 24.07 10.38
C ILE A 6 2.97 22.75 10.32
N GLU A 7 2.43 22.32 11.46
CA GLU A 7 1.58 21.12 11.56
C GLU A 7 0.39 21.19 10.61
N ASP A 8 -0.35 22.31 10.58
CA ASP A 8 -1.49 22.51 9.68
C ASP A 8 -1.10 22.40 8.19
N GLU A 9 0.06 22.93 7.81
CA GLU A 9 0.57 22.80 6.44
C GLU A 9 0.93 21.34 6.11
N ILE A 10 1.55 20.62 7.05
CA ILE A 10 1.90 19.21 6.89
C ILE A 10 0.63 18.35 6.76
N TYR A 11 -0.36 18.53 7.63
CA TYR A 11 -1.62 17.78 7.55
C TYR A 11 -2.38 18.05 6.24
N LYS A 12 -2.37 19.30 5.75
CA LYS A 12 -2.95 19.63 4.44
C LYS A 12 -2.20 18.94 3.31
N PHE A 13 -0.87 18.94 3.35
CA PHE A 13 -0.05 18.23 2.39
C PHE A 13 -0.35 16.72 2.41
N ASN A 14 -0.28 16.08 3.58
CA ASN A 14 -0.54 14.64 3.74
C ASN A 14 -1.93 14.24 3.26
N ARG A 15 -2.95 15.07 3.54
CA ARG A 15 -4.31 14.83 3.06
C ARG A 15 -4.40 14.75 1.53
N VAL A 16 -3.63 15.58 0.82
CA VAL A 16 -3.59 15.57 -0.65
C VAL A 16 -2.69 14.43 -1.14
N PHE A 17 -1.52 14.27 -0.53
CA PHE A 17 -0.53 13.25 -0.89
C PHE A 17 -1.09 11.83 -0.77
N PHE A 18 -1.78 11.52 0.34
CA PHE A 18 -2.38 10.21 0.61
C PHE A 18 -3.85 10.11 0.16
N ALA A 19 -4.36 11.04 -0.64
CA ALA A 19 -5.80 11.11 -0.97
C ALA A 19 -6.33 9.80 -1.57
N GLU A 20 -5.63 9.24 -2.57
CA GLU A 20 -6.05 8.00 -3.22
C GLU A 20 -6.02 6.81 -2.24
N VAL A 21 -4.95 6.70 -1.47
CA VAL A 21 -4.78 5.65 -0.46
C VAL A 21 -5.88 5.70 0.59
N SER A 22 -6.15 6.91 1.11
CA SER A 22 -7.22 7.16 2.06
C SER A 22 -8.58 6.76 1.50
N GLU A 23 -8.90 7.17 0.26
CA GLU A 23 -10.17 6.84 -0.39
C GLU A 23 -10.33 5.33 -0.63
N ALA A 24 -9.25 4.64 -1.03
CA ALA A 24 -9.26 3.20 -1.25
C ALA A 24 -9.44 2.43 0.07
N ALA A 25 -8.72 2.82 1.12
CA ALA A 25 -8.81 2.22 2.45
C ALA A 25 -10.21 2.43 3.05
N GLU A 26 -10.73 3.66 3.03
CA GLU A 26 -12.06 3.99 3.56
C GLU A 26 -13.17 3.20 2.85
N ARG A 27 -13.14 3.14 1.51
CA ARG A 27 -14.10 2.33 0.74
C ARG A 27 -14.07 0.85 1.14
N CYS A 28 -12.90 0.30 1.39
CA CYS A 28 -12.75 -1.10 1.77
C CYS A 28 -13.20 -1.37 3.20
N LEU A 29 -12.83 -0.51 4.15
CA LEU A 29 -13.26 -0.62 5.55
C LEU A 29 -14.78 -0.48 5.67
N ASN A 30 -15.37 0.52 5.01
CA ASN A 30 -16.82 0.69 4.95
C ASN A 30 -17.50 -0.54 4.37
N PHE A 31 -16.95 -1.15 3.30
CA PHE A 31 -17.50 -2.37 2.74
C PHE A 31 -17.45 -3.55 3.73
N ILE A 32 -16.33 -3.72 4.44
CA ILE A 32 -16.16 -4.77 5.46
C ILE A 32 -17.18 -4.57 6.60
N GLU A 33 -17.29 -3.36 7.12
CA GLU A 33 -18.18 -3.02 8.23
C GLU A 33 -19.66 -3.15 7.86
N GLN A 34 -20.08 -2.53 6.75
CA GLN A 34 -21.48 -2.55 6.29
C GLN A 34 -22.00 -3.96 6.02
N ASN A 35 -21.10 -4.89 5.64
CA ASN A 35 -21.45 -6.28 5.35
C ASN A 35 -21.12 -7.23 6.51
N ASN A 36 -20.68 -6.71 7.67
CA ASN A 36 -20.25 -7.51 8.83
C ASN A 36 -19.26 -8.62 8.46
N LEU A 37 -18.32 -8.29 7.57
CA LEU A 37 -17.35 -9.25 7.08
C LEU A 37 -16.30 -9.54 8.16
N HIS A 38 -16.05 -10.83 8.38
CA HIS A 38 -14.95 -11.28 9.21
C HIS A 38 -13.60 -10.84 8.62
N ILE A 39 -12.74 -10.28 9.48
CA ILE A 39 -11.35 -9.96 9.17
C ILE A 39 -10.49 -11.16 9.61
N PRO A 40 -9.76 -11.80 8.69
CA PRO A 40 -8.90 -12.94 9.04
C PRO A 40 -7.72 -12.48 9.91
N LYS A 41 -7.32 -13.34 10.86
CA LYS A 41 -6.13 -13.11 11.69
C LYS A 41 -4.84 -13.44 10.94
N GLU A 42 -4.92 -14.40 10.03
CA GLU A 42 -3.79 -14.85 9.23
C GLU A 42 -3.51 -13.88 8.08
N ASN A 43 -2.26 -13.86 7.62
CA ASN A 43 -1.83 -13.00 6.51
C ASN A 43 -2.07 -13.69 5.15
N TYR A 44 -3.29 -13.58 4.65
CA TYR A 44 -3.71 -14.02 3.32
C TYR A 44 -3.04 -13.23 2.18
N THR A 45 -2.42 -12.07 2.41
CA THR A 45 -1.73 -11.35 1.30
C THR A 45 -0.61 -12.18 0.67
N ILE A 46 0.02 -13.07 1.46
CA ILE A 46 1.05 -14.00 1.00
C ILE A 46 0.52 -14.98 -0.05
N VAL A 47 -0.77 -15.33 -0.01
CA VAL A 47 -1.36 -16.30 -0.96
C VAL A 47 -1.88 -15.64 -2.25
N GLY A 48 -1.79 -14.32 -2.37
CA GLY A 48 -2.37 -13.55 -3.48
C GLY A 48 -1.90 -14.04 -4.86
N ASP A 49 -0.60 -14.22 -5.06
CA ASP A 49 -0.06 -14.65 -6.36
C ASP A 49 -0.42 -16.10 -6.69
N PHE A 50 -0.55 -16.94 -5.66
CA PHE A 50 -1.02 -18.31 -5.81
C PHE A 50 -2.48 -18.35 -6.27
N LEU A 51 -3.35 -17.54 -5.64
CA LEU A 51 -4.76 -17.43 -6.04
C LEU A 51 -4.91 -16.87 -7.45
N ASN A 52 -4.12 -15.85 -7.81
CA ASN A 52 -4.09 -15.28 -9.17
C ASN A 52 -3.71 -16.33 -10.21
N THR A 53 -2.69 -17.13 -9.94
CA THR A 53 -2.25 -18.22 -10.82
C THR A 53 -3.33 -19.30 -10.93
N THR A 54 -3.96 -19.65 -9.80
CA THR A 54 -5.06 -20.63 -9.75
C THR A 54 -6.25 -20.17 -10.59
N LEU A 55 -6.67 -18.91 -10.47
CA LEU A 55 -7.73 -18.32 -11.29
C LEU A 55 -7.43 -18.42 -12.78
N ARG A 56 -6.19 -18.07 -13.18
CA ARG A 56 -5.76 -18.15 -14.58
C ARG A 56 -5.85 -19.58 -15.10
N ASN A 57 -5.37 -20.55 -14.32
CA ASN A 57 -5.41 -21.97 -14.69
C ASN A 57 -6.85 -22.47 -14.82
N PHE A 58 -7.71 -22.12 -13.86
CA PHE A 58 -9.12 -22.51 -13.89
C PHE A 58 -9.87 -21.88 -15.06
N ARG A 59 -9.53 -20.65 -15.44
CA ARG A 59 -10.11 -19.96 -16.60
C ARG A 59 -9.74 -20.64 -17.92
N VAL A 60 -8.56 -21.23 -18.01
CA VAL A 60 -8.13 -22.05 -19.16
C VAL A 60 -8.95 -23.34 -19.23
N LEU A 61 -9.27 -23.94 -18.08
CA LEU A 61 -10.10 -25.15 -18.03
C LEU A 61 -11.56 -24.86 -18.36
N ASP A 62 -12.12 -23.80 -17.79
CA ASP A 62 -13.51 -23.40 -17.95
C ASP A 62 -13.61 -21.88 -18.07
N SER A 63 -13.79 -21.35 -19.27
CA SER A 63 -13.88 -19.90 -19.47
C SER A 63 -15.08 -19.23 -18.80
N THR A 64 -16.09 -20.02 -18.39
CA THR A 64 -17.35 -19.54 -17.81
C THR A 64 -17.42 -19.64 -16.29
N PHE A 65 -16.41 -20.25 -15.64
CA PHE A 65 -16.47 -20.51 -14.19
C PHE A 65 -16.54 -19.23 -13.34
N MET A 66 -15.95 -18.13 -13.82
CA MET A 66 -15.85 -16.89 -13.05
C MET A 66 -17.11 -16.03 -13.18
N SER A 67 -17.81 -15.86 -12.07
CA SER A 67 -18.90 -14.89 -11.95
C SER A 67 -18.39 -13.43 -12.09
N SER A 68 -19.32 -12.50 -12.30
CA SER A 68 -19.01 -11.06 -12.25
C SER A 68 -18.45 -10.65 -10.88
N THR A 69 -18.96 -11.23 -9.80
CA THR A 69 -18.52 -10.98 -8.43
C THR A 69 -17.07 -11.43 -8.22
N LEU A 70 -16.70 -12.64 -8.65
CA LEU A 70 -15.32 -13.12 -8.54
C LEU A 70 -14.35 -12.31 -9.39
N LYS A 71 -14.76 -11.91 -10.60
CA LYS A 71 -13.97 -11.02 -11.46
C LYS A 71 -13.70 -9.67 -10.79
N LYS A 72 -14.74 -9.05 -10.22
CA LYS A 72 -14.62 -7.78 -9.51
C LYS A 72 -13.71 -7.90 -8.30
N LEU A 73 -13.92 -8.92 -7.46
CA LEU A 73 -13.10 -9.12 -6.26
C LEU A 73 -11.63 -9.37 -6.60
N ASN A 74 -11.34 -10.12 -7.66
CA ASN A 74 -9.98 -10.31 -8.14
C ASN A 74 -9.33 -9.01 -8.64
N ALA A 75 -10.10 -8.17 -9.35
CA ALA A 75 -9.63 -6.86 -9.79
C ALA A 75 -9.34 -5.94 -8.60
N ASP A 76 -10.22 -5.92 -7.59
CA ASP A 76 -10.03 -5.15 -6.36
C ASP A 76 -8.77 -5.59 -5.60
N VAL A 77 -8.52 -6.89 -5.45
CA VAL A 77 -7.31 -7.41 -4.78
C VAL A 77 -6.05 -6.98 -5.53
N LYS A 78 -6.06 -7.04 -6.86
CA LYS A 78 -4.93 -6.57 -7.67
C LYS A 78 -4.69 -5.08 -7.53
N TYR A 79 -5.75 -4.28 -7.63
CA TYR A 79 -5.67 -2.83 -7.44
C TYR A 79 -5.08 -2.49 -6.07
N LEU A 80 -5.61 -3.08 -4.99
CA LEU A 80 -5.09 -2.85 -3.63
C LEU A 80 -3.63 -3.27 -3.47
N LYS A 81 -3.21 -4.38 -4.09
CA LYS A 81 -1.81 -4.82 -4.04
C LYS A 81 -0.90 -3.82 -4.75
N THR A 82 -1.28 -3.37 -5.94
CA THR A 82 -0.55 -2.37 -6.72
C THR A 82 -0.45 -1.06 -5.93
N LEU A 83 -1.57 -0.54 -5.44
CA LEU A 83 -1.60 0.70 -4.67
C LEU A 83 -0.73 0.60 -3.40
N TYR A 84 -0.74 -0.54 -2.70
CA TYR A 84 0.10 -0.76 -1.53
C TYR A 84 1.61 -0.74 -1.88
N ASP A 85 1.99 -1.42 -2.96
CA ASP A 85 3.39 -1.47 -3.41
C ASP A 85 3.88 -0.11 -3.89
N GLU A 86 3.06 0.59 -4.68
CA GLU A 86 3.33 1.95 -5.15
C GLU A 86 3.45 2.92 -3.98
N THR A 87 2.56 2.84 -2.98
CA THR A 87 2.66 3.70 -1.78
C THR A 87 3.96 3.44 -1.00
N ILE A 88 4.39 2.19 -0.86
CA ILE A 88 5.68 1.88 -0.21
C ILE A 88 6.85 2.49 -1.00
N GLU A 89 6.81 2.34 -2.32
CA GLU A 89 7.83 2.86 -3.21
C GLU A 89 7.85 4.39 -3.18
N GLU A 90 6.73 5.07 -3.40
CA GLU A 90 6.65 6.54 -3.41
C GLU A 90 7.06 7.15 -2.07
N THR A 91 6.75 6.49 -0.95
CA THR A 91 7.05 7.00 0.39
C THR A 91 8.41 6.55 0.95
N HIS A 92 9.25 5.88 0.16
CA HIS A 92 10.52 5.33 0.67
C HIS A 92 11.53 6.41 1.09
N ASN A 93 11.56 7.54 0.38
CA ASN A 93 12.52 8.62 0.58
C ASN A 93 11.82 9.87 1.12
N VAL A 94 11.50 9.85 2.42
CA VAL A 94 10.79 10.94 3.11
C VAL A 94 11.50 12.29 2.95
N LYS A 95 12.83 12.30 2.96
CA LYS A 95 13.62 13.52 2.76
C LYS A 95 13.46 14.11 1.37
N GLU A 96 13.42 13.28 0.34
CA GLU A 96 13.20 13.76 -1.02
C GLU A 96 11.80 14.37 -1.17
N ILE A 97 10.76 13.69 -0.67
CA ILE A 97 9.38 14.21 -0.66
C ILE A 97 9.31 15.55 0.06
N PHE A 98 9.98 15.66 1.21
CA PHE A 98 10.08 16.91 1.94
C PHE A 98 10.70 18.03 1.07
N GLU A 99 11.86 17.77 0.45
CA GLU A 99 12.60 18.79 -0.29
C GLU A 99 11.97 19.17 -1.63
N SER A 100 11.39 18.21 -2.34
CA SER A 100 10.88 18.41 -3.71
C SER A 100 9.39 18.76 -3.75
N GLU A 101 8.57 18.22 -2.85
CA GLU A 101 7.11 18.35 -2.90
C GLU A 101 6.56 19.23 -1.78
N PHE A 102 6.92 18.93 -0.52
CA PHE A 102 6.38 19.67 0.62
C PHE A 102 6.91 21.10 0.69
N ILE A 103 8.23 21.30 0.62
CA ILE A 103 8.83 22.64 0.66
C ILE A 103 8.33 23.53 -0.48
N ALA A 104 8.13 22.96 -1.66
CA ALA A 104 7.59 23.68 -2.82
C ALA A 104 6.13 24.11 -2.63
N SER A 105 5.36 23.35 -1.84
CA SER A 105 3.94 23.62 -1.56
C SER A 105 3.71 24.45 -0.29
N SER A 106 4.68 24.53 0.62
CA SER A 106 4.59 25.34 1.86
C SER A 106 4.61 26.85 1.57
N PRO A 107 3.49 27.58 1.81
CA PRO A 107 3.43 29.02 1.63
C PRO A 107 4.30 29.77 2.64
N SER A 108 4.31 29.32 3.90
CA SER A 108 5.05 29.95 4.99
C SER A 108 6.55 29.86 4.78
N PHE A 109 7.06 28.68 4.44
CA PHE A 109 8.47 28.49 4.13
C PHE A 109 8.89 29.30 2.89
N SER A 110 8.10 29.22 1.81
CA SER A 110 8.35 29.95 0.57
C SER A 110 8.39 31.46 0.76
N HIS A 111 7.51 32.00 1.61
CA HIS A 111 7.51 33.41 1.97
C HIS A 111 8.82 33.80 2.68
N PHE A 112 9.22 33.04 3.71
CA PHE A 112 10.45 33.34 4.46
C PHE A 112 11.71 33.20 3.59
N ALA A 113 11.81 32.15 2.78
CA ALA A 113 12.90 31.96 1.84
C ALA A 113 13.03 33.15 0.85
N ARG A 114 11.90 33.69 0.38
CA ARG A 114 11.88 34.87 -0.49
C ARG A 114 12.40 36.12 0.20
N GLU A 115 12.05 36.36 1.46
CA GLU A 115 12.57 37.49 2.23
C GLU A 115 14.08 37.39 2.45
N VAL A 116 14.59 36.18 2.70
CA VAL A 116 16.04 35.92 2.78
C VAL A 116 16.74 36.22 1.45
N LEU A 117 16.18 35.76 0.33
CA LEU A 117 16.72 36.04 -1.01
C LEU A 117 16.71 37.55 -1.34
N LYS A 118 15.65 38.26 -0.97
CA LYS A 118 15.58 39.73 -1.12
C LYS A 118 16.70 40.41 -0.33
N ALA A 119 16.90 40.04 0.93
CA ALA A 119 17.98 40.59 1.75
C ALA A 119 19.38 40.31 1.17
N GLN A 120 19.57 39.12 0.57
CA GLN A 120 20.82 38.73 -0.11
C GLN A 120 21.06 39.50 -1.42
N SER A 121 20.01 39.93 -2.11
CA SER A 121 20.09 40.60 -3.42
C SER A 121 20.59 42.06 -3.41
N ILE A 122 20.66 42.71 -2.23
CA ILE A 122 21.12 44.11 -2.12
C ILE A 122 22.59 44.23 -2.56
N ARG A 123 22.89 45.13 -3.51
CA ARG A 123 24.25 45.40 -3.98
C ARG A 123 24.96 46.35 -3.01
N ASN A 124 26.22 46.06 -2.67
CA ASN A 124 27.04 46.81 -1.70
C ASN A 124 26.44 46.92 -0.29
N PRO A 125 26.26 45.79 0.42
CA PRO A 125 25.67 45.81 1.76
C PRO A 125 26.58 46.50 2.78
N THR A 126 25.99 47.28 3.69
CA THR A 126 26.66 47.80 4.89
C THR A 126 27.06 46.64 5.82
N ASP A 127 27.97 46.89 6.77
CA ASP A 127 28.39 45.85 7.72
C ASP A 127 27.24 45.33 8.60
N GLU A 128 26.26 46.19 8.91
CA GLU A 128 25.02 45.79 9.59
C GLU A 128 24.19 44.85 8.71
N GLN A 129 23.99 45.19 7.43
CA GLN A 129 23.28 44.34 6.48
C GLN A 129 23.99 43.00 6.25
N ARG A 130 25.33 42.97 6.28
CA ARG A 130 26.11 41.71 6.20
C ARG A 130 25.86 40.82 7.42
N LYS A 131 25.81 41.39 8.63
CA LYS A 131 25.48 40.65 9.86
C LYS A 131 24.05 40.13 9.82
N GLU A 132 23.11 40.97 9.39
CA GLU A 132 21.70 40.61 9.25
C GLU A 132 21.49 39.48 8.25
N ARG A 133 22.15 39.51 7.08
CA ARG A 133 22.14 38.41 6.11
C ARG A 133 22.59 37.08 6.70
N LYS A 134 23.71 37.08 7.43
CA LYS A 134 24.21 35.85 8.07
C LYS A 134 23.19 35.31 9.07
N LYS A 135 22.57 36.19 9.86
CA LYS A 135 21.52 35.83 10.81
C LYS A 135 20.30 35.24 10.10
N LEU A 136 19.79 35.90 9.05
CA LEU A 136 18.63 35.45 8.28
C LEU A 136 18.89 34.10 7.59
N SER A 137 20.07 33.90 7.00
CA SER A 137 20.45 32.62 6.41
C SER A 137 20.54 31.50 7.46
N ALA A 138 21.08 31.78 8.64
CA ALA A 138 21.12 30.81 9.73
C ALA A 138 19.71 30.46 10.22
N MET A 139 18.83 31.45 10.38
CA MET A 139 17.43 31.24 10.74
C MET A 139 16.66 30.44 9.69
N LEU A 140 16.98 30.58 8.40
CA LEU A 140 16.35 29.79 7.33
C LEU A 140 16.74 28.32 7.40
N LEU A 141 18.01 28.04 7.71
CA LEU A 141 18.49 26.66 7.89
C LEU A 141 17.82 26.03 9.11
N GLU A 142 17.83 26.73 10.25
CA GLU A 142 17.16 26.28 11.48
C GLU A 142 15.66 26.03 11.25
N LEU A 143 14.99 26.93 10.50
CA LEU A 143 13.58 26.75 10.16
C LEU A 143 13.36 25.52 9.27
N LYS A 144 14.22 25.29 8.27
CA LYS A 144 14.14 24.11 7.41
C LYS A 144 14.31 22.83 8.23
N ASP A 145 15.22 22.83 9.19
CA ASP A 145 15.45 21.68 10.08
C ASP A 145 14.22 21.42 10.96
N ILE A 146 13.60 22.46 11.54
CA ILE A 146 12.34 22.33 12.29
C ILE A 146 11.23 21.77 11.39
N TYR A 147 11.05 22.32 10.19
CA TYR A 147 10.07 21.84 9.22
C TYR A 147 10.29 20.36 8.89
N TYR A 148 11.55 19.96 8.66
CA TYR A 148 11.88 18.57 8.33
C TYR A 148 11.57 17.63 9.49
N SER A 149 12.00 17.96 10.71
CA SER A 149 11.74 17.12 11.88
C SER A 149 10.25 16.94 12.15
N THR A 150 9.46 18.02 12.09
CA THR A 150 8.00 17.94 12.28
C THR A 150 7.33 17.20 11.12
N PHE A 151 7.76 17.44 9.88
CA PHE A 151 7.26 16.73 8.71
C PHE A 151 7.54 15.22 8.79
N GLU A 152 8.77 14.83 9.10
CA GLU A 152 9.19 13.44 9.18
C GLU A 152 8.37 12.66 10.22
N GLU A 153 8.09 13.26 11.38
CA GLU A 153 7.26 12.65 12.41
C GLU A 153 5.82 12.43 11.91
N ILE A 154 5.13 13.50 11.51
CA ILE A 154 3.71 13.44 11.11
C ILE A 154 3.53 12.59 9.84
N PHE A 155 4.41 12.75 8.85
CA PHE A 155 4.35 12.00 7.60
C PHE A 155 4.53 10.50 7.81
N ASN A 156 5.46 10.09 8.69
CA ASN A 156 5.67 8.67 8.97
C ASN A 156 4.49 8.06 9.74
N ASP A 157 3.88 8.80 10.65
CA ASP A 157 2.69 8.36 11.37
C ASP A 157 1.50 8.16 10.41
N ASP A 158 1.22 9.14 9.55
CA ASP A 158 0.16 9.04 8.54
C ASP A 158 0.45 7.90 7.54
N LYS A 159 1.68 7.82 7.02
CA LYS A 159 2.14 6.73 6.15
C LYS A 159 1.87 5.37 6.77
N LYS A 160 2.24 5.19 8.04
CA LYS A 160 2.04 3.93 8.76
C LYS A 160 0.56 3.60 8.86
N TYR A 161 -0.27 4.55 9.30
CA TYR A 161 -1.71 4.37 9.41
C TYR A 161 -2.35 3.95 8.09
N PHE A 162 -2.00 4.63 6.99
CA PHE A 162 -2.54 4.35 5.67
C PHE A 162 -2.09 3.00 5.11
N LEU A 163 -0.81 2.65 5.26
CA LEU A 163 -0.30 1.34 4.84
C LEU A 163 -0.91 0.19 5.64
N GLU A 164 -1.09 0.35 6.96
CA GLU A 164 -1.77 -0.65 7.80
C GLU A 164 -3.23 -0.84 7.37
N SER A 165 -3.93 0.25 7.05
CA SER A 165 -5.32 0.22 6.59
C SER A 165 -5.47 -0.44 5.21
N LEU A 166 -4.56 -0.16 4.27
CA LEU A 166 -4.50 -0.85 2.97
C LEU A 166 -4.20 -2.34 3.14
N MET A 167 -3.23 -2.69 3.99
CA MET A 167 -2.85 -4.07 4.26
C MET A 167 -4.03 -4.86 4.85
N LEU A 168 -4.75 -4.28 5.81
CA LEU A 168 -5.95 -4.88 6.40
C LEU A 168 -7.03 -5.15 5.33
N SER A 169 -7.24 -4.18 4.45
CA SER A 169 -8.20 -4.26 3.34
C SER A 169 -7.80 -5.35 2.33
N LEU A 170 -6.54 -5.34 1.91
CA LEU A 170 -5.96 -6.33 1.00
C LEU A 170 -6.05 -7.73 1.59
N ASN A 171 -5.69 -7.90 2.86
CA ASN A 171 -5.75 -9.18 3.57
C ASN A 171 -7.18 -9.74 3.59
N SER A 172 -8.14 -8.90 3.97
CA SER A 172 -9.55 -9.26 4.04
C SER A 172 -10.11 -9.63 2.67
N LYS A 173 -9.87 -8.81 1.64
CA LYS A 173 -10.35 -9.13 0.29
C LYS A 173 -9.68 -10.37 -0.29
N THR A 174 -8.41 -10.62 0.00
CA THR A 174 -7.71 -11.84 -0.44
C THR A 174 -8.30 -13.09 0.20
N TYR A 175 -8.69 -13.03 1.48
CA TYR A 175 -9.43 -14.11 2.14
C TYR A 175 -10.79 -14.39 1.48
N TYR A 176 -11.57 -13.36 1.15
CA TYR A 176 -12.84 -13.57 0.45
C TYR A 176 -12.64 -14.06 -0.98
N LEU A 177 -11.57 -13.64 -1.65
CA LEU A 177 -11.19 -14.11 -2.97
C LEU A 177 -10.93 -15.61 -2.95
N ASP A 178 -10.13 -16.09 -1.98
CA ASP A 178 -9.88 -17.50 -1.75
C ASP A 178 -11.19 -18.30 -1.63
N ARG A 179 -12.06 -17.88 -0.71
CA ARG A 179 -13.33 -18.60 -0.45
C ARG A 179 -14.26 -18.61 -1.66
N LEU A 180 -14.40 -17.48 -2.35
CA LEU A 180 -15.29 -17.38 -3.50
C LEU A 180 -14.75 -18.19 -4.69
N LEU A 181 -13.44 -18.15 -4.92
CA LEU A 181 -12.77 -18.95 -5.94
C LEU A 181 -13.12 -20.43 -5.80
N TRP A 182 -12.99 -20.99 -4.61
CA TRP A 182 -13.26 -22.42 -4.40
C TRP A 182 -14.73 -22.77 -4.42
N LYS A 183 -15.60 -21.86 -3.97
CA LYS A 183 -17.05 -22.01 -4.11
C LYS A 183 -17.44 -22.13 -5.58
N GLU A 184 -16.94 -21.26 -6.45
CA GLU A 184 -17.23 -21.28 -7.89
C GLU A 184 -16.56 -22.46 -8.60
N ALA A 185 -15.31 -22.78 -8.25
CA ALA A 185 -14.61 -23.96 -8.78
C ALA A 185 -15.37 -25.27 -8.48
N THR A 186 -15.98 -25.38 -7.30
CA THR A 186 -16.80 -26.54 -6.92
C THR A 186 -18.12 -26.62 -7.70
N ALA A 187 -18.65 -25.49 -8.17
CA ALA A 187 -19.84 -25.47 -9.02
C ALA A 187 -19.51 -25.81 -10.49
N SER A 188 -18.27 -25.64 -10.93
CA SER A 188 -17.84 -25.99 -12.29
C SER A 188 -17.65 -27.50 -12.43
N ILE A 189 -18.44 -28.11 -13.32
CA ILE A 189 -18.34 -29.53 -13.69
C ILE A 189 -16.97 -29.84 -14.30
N VAL A 190 -16.45 -28.93 -15.13
CA VAL A 190 -15.18 -29.12 -15.85
C VAL A 190 -14.01 -29.14 -14.87
N ILE A 191 -13.95 -28.15 -13.96
CA ILE A 191 -12.89 -28.07 -12.95
C ILE A 191 -12.98 -29.26 -11.99
N THR A 192 -14.18 -29.60 -11.53
CA THR A 192 -14.38 -30.75 -10.63
C THR A 192 -13.92 -32.06 -11.28
N LYS A 193 -14.29 -32.32 -12.54
CA LYS A 193 -13.85 -33.51 -13.28
C LYS A 193 -12.33 -33.52 -13.47
N HIS A 194 -11.71 -32.38 -13.74
CA HIS A 194 -10.26 -32.27 -13.84
C HIS A 194 -9.56 -32.71 -12.53
N PHE A 195 -10.04 -32.24 -11.39
CA PHE A 195 -9.47 -32.62 -10.09
C PHE A 195 -9.68 -34.09 -9.73
N GLN A 196 -10.84 -34.67 -10.10
CA GLN A 196 -11.10 -36.11 -9.94
C GLN A 196 -10.09 -36.96 -10.74
N VAL A 197 -9.80 -36.58 -11.98
CA VAL A 197 -8.79 -37.26 -12.81
C VAL A 197 -7.40 -37.17 -12.17
N LEU A 198 -7.06 -36.03 -11.59
CA LEU A 198 -5.79 -35.81 -10.89
C LEU A 198 -5.74 -36.46 -9.49
N LYS A 199 -6.83 -37.11 -9.03
CA LYS A 199 -6.94 -37.71 -7.69
C LYS A 199 -6.62 -36.74 -6.56
N ILE A 200 -6.89 -35.45 -6.76
CA ILE A 200 -6.84 -34.45 -5.69
C ILE A 200 -8.06 -34.70 -4.80
N LYS A 201 -7.91 -34.62 -3.47
CA LYS A 201 -8.97 -34.92 -2.50
C LYS A 201 -10.31 -34.28 -2.90
N ASN A 202 -11.42 -34.94 -2.55
CA ASN A 202 -12.78 -34.52 -2.91
C ASN A 202 -13.19 -33.11 -2.45
N LYS A 203 -12.45 -32.47 -1.54
CA LYS A 203 -12.73 -31.12 -1.07
C LYS A 203 -11.86 -30.11 -1.81
N LEU A 204 -12.42 -29.41 -2.78
CA LEU A 204 -11.73 -28.33 -3.49
C LEU A 204 -11.53 -27.13 -2.55
N ASN A 205 -10.29 -26.87 -2.15
CA ASN A 205 -9.89 -25.74 -1.30
C ASN A 205 -8.40 -25.41 -1.50
N THR A 206 -7.97 -24.21 -1.06
CA THR A 206 -6.58 -23.76 -1.26
C THR A 206 -5.58 -24.70 -0.62
N ARG A 207 -5.82 -25.18 0.60
CA ARG A 207 -4.87 -26.05 1.31
C ARG A 207 -4.58 -27.33 0.53
N ASP A 208 -5.62 -28.04 0.09
CA ASP A 208 -5.44 -29.30 -0.64
C ASP A 208 -4.79 -29.08 -2.02
N TYR A 209 -5.12 -27.97 -2.70
CA TYR A 209 -4.49 -27.64 -3.97
C TYR A 209 -3.04 -27.16 -3.82
N LEU A 210 -2.72 -26.41 -2.75
CA LEU A 210 -1.34 -26.07 -2.38
C LEU A 210 -0.52 -27.31 -2.07
N LEU A 211 -1.06 -28.28 -1.33
CA LEU A 211 -0.38 -29.54 -1.05
C LEU A 211 -0.08 -30.32 -2.33
N TYR A 212 -1.06 -30.40 -3.23
CA TYR A 212 -0.89 -31.03 -4.53
C TYR A 212 0.20 -30.33 -5.37
N THR A 213 0.07 -29.02 -5.57
CA THR A 213 1.02 -28.23 -6.38
C THR A 213 2.43 -28.26 -5.80
N THR A 214 2.57 -28.15 -4.49
CA THR A 214 3.86 -28.24 -3.80
C THR A 214 4.49 -29.62 -3.94
N GLY A 215 3.69 -30.69 -3.92
CA GLY A 215 4.15 -32.07 -4.14
C GLY A 215 4.69 -32.33 -5.54
N LEU A 216 4.33 -31.49 -6.53
CA LEU A 216 4.88 -31.55 -7.90
C LEU A 216 6.16 -30.74 -8.07
N MET A 217 6.49 -29.86 -7.12
CA MET A 217 7.64 -28.95 -7.22
C MET A 217 8.92 -29.59 -6.70
N ARG A 218 10.06 -29.22 -7.32
CA ARG A 218 11.37 -29.64 -6.82
C ARG A 218 11.65 -29.00 -5.45
N PRO A 219 12.07 -29.78 -4.44
CA PRO A 219 12.40 -29.26 -3.11
C PRO A 219 13.44 -28.14 -3.17
N TYR A 220 13.35 -27.21 -2.21
CA TYR A 220 14.31 -26.10 -2.00
C TYR A 220 14.44 -25.08 -3.13
N THR A 221 13.56 -25.11 -4.13
CA THR A 221 13.44 -24.02 -5.11
C THR A 221 12.75 -22.81 -4.48
N LYS A 222 12.95 -21.61 -5.04
CA LYS A 222 12.25 -20.38 -4.61
C LYS A 222 10.73 -20.57 -4.63
N GLU A 223 10.22 -21.20 -5.70
CA GLU A 223 8.79 -21.49 -5.85
C GLU A 223 8.29 -22.48 -4.80
N TYR A 224 9.04 -23.56 -4.52
CA TYR A 224 8.72 -24.48 -3.43
C TYR A 224 8.67 -23.78 -2.07
N GLN A 225 9.64 -22.91 -1.76
CA GLN A 225 9.67 -22.14 -0.52
C GLN A 225 8.49 -21.17 -0.40
N TYR A 226 8.12 -20.52 -1.51
CA TYR A 226 6.95 -19.68 -1.59
C TYR A 226 5.66 -20.46 -1.31
N LEU A 227 5.43 -21.60 -1.98
CA LEU A 227 4.23 -22.42 -1.74
C LEU A 227 4.18 -22.97 -0.30
N GLN A 228 5.34 -23.32 0.27
CA GLN A 228 5.45 -23.69 1.68
C GLN A 228 5.09 -22.54 2.63
N SER A 229 5.41 -21.29 2.27
CA SER A 229 4.99 -20.12 3.05
C SER A 229 3.46 -19.94 2.99
N CYS A 230 2.86 -20.13 1.82
CA CYS A 230 1.40 -20.10 1.63
C CYS A 230 0.70 -21.16 2.48
N LEU A 231 1.23 -22.38 2.53
CA LEU A 231 0.67 -23.49 3.32
C LEU A 231 0.57 -23.19 4.82
N ARG A 232 1.43 -22.30 5.36
CA ARG A 232 1.41 -21.94 6.79
C ARG A 232 0.16 -21.18 7.19
N ILE A 233 -0.50 -20.50 6.25
CA ILE A 233 -1.75 -19.77 6.48
C ILE A 233 -2.92 -20.72 6.80
N TYR A 234 -2.85 -21.99 6.37
CA TYR A 234 -3.93 -22.96 6.48
C TYR A 234 -3.68 -24.08 7.51
N LYS A 235 -2.73 -23.86 8.43
CA LYS A 235 -2.40 -24.81 9.50
C LYS A 235 -3.40 -24.71 10.63
#